data_AF-A0A7W1N7H3-F1
#
_entry.id   AF-A0A7W1N7H3-F1
#
_cell.length_a   1.000
_cell.length_b   1.000
_cell.length_c   1.000
_cell.angle_alpha   90.00
_cell.angle_beta   90.00
_cell.angle_gamma   90.00
#
_symmetry.space_group_name_H-M   'P 1'
#
loop_
_entity.id
_entity.type
_entity.pdbx_description
1 polymer ?
#
loop_
_entity_poly.entity_id
_entity_poly.type
_entity_poly.pdbx_seq_one_letter_code
_entity_poly.pdbx_strand_id
1 'polypeptide(L)' 'MEARWWTLRPAQSLKPASYVCPFCDGMLHATSEHALVAPEGDVSKRRHAHPECVVDARKHGRLTTEDEWRARR' A
#
# COMPACT_ATOMS: atom_id res chain seq x y z
N MET A 1 -9.46 -14.71 -1.65
CA MET A 1 -9.76 -13.46 -2.37
C MET A 1 -8.46 -12.92 -2.93
N GLU A 2 -8.23 -13.18 -4.20
CA GLU A 2 -7.01 -12.81 -4.92
C GLU A 2 -7.27 -11.46 -5.59
N ALA A 3 -6.82 -10.38 -4.94
CA ALA A 3 -6.95 -9.05 -5.52
C ALA A 3 -6.04 -8.94 -6.76
N ARG A 4 -6.63 -8.65 -7.92
CA ARG A 4 -5.94 -8.71 -9.24
C ARG A 4 -4.91 -7.61 -9.47
N TRP A 5 -5.12 -6.46 -8.84
CA TRP A 5 -4.28 -5.29 -8.92
C TRP A 5 -4.48 -4.44 -7.67
N TRP A 6 -3.49 -3.64 -7.31
CA TRP A 6 -3.51 -2.84 -6.09
C TRP A 6 -3.30 -1.35 -6.40
N THR A 7 -4.10 -0.48 -5.79
CA THR A 7 -3.90 0.96 -5.84
C THR A 7 -2.94 1.37 -4.75
N LEU A 8 -1.90 2.10 -5.14
CA LEU A 8 -0.93 2.69 -4.22
C LEU A 8 -1.18 4.20 -4.19
N ARG A 9 -1.44 4.74 -3.00
CA ARG A 9 -1.59 6.19 -2.83
C ARG A 9 -0.72 6.68 -1.68
N PRO A 10 0.15 7.68 -1.89
CA PRO A 10 0.80 8.37 -0.79
C PRO A 10 -0.26 9.08 0.04
N ALA A 11 -0.17 8.94 1.36
CA ALA A 11 -1.04 9.54 2.34
C ALA A 11 -0.23 9.98 3.56
N GLN A 12 -0.64 11.09 4.13
CA GLN A 12 -0.16 11.57 5.41
C GLN A 12 -1.40 11.89 6.24
N SER A 13 -1.48 11.33 7.43
CA SER A 13 -2.60 11.58 8.34
C SER A 13 -2.16 12.61 9.36
N LEU A 14 -3.01 13.58 9.66
CA LEU A 14 -2.75 14.53 10.76
C LEU A 14 -3.11 13.94 12.13
N LYS A 15 -3.74 12.75 12.15
CA LYS A 15 -4.12 12.06 13.38
C LYS A 15 -2.93 11.27 13.93
N PRO A 16 -2.60 11.40 15.22
CA PRO A 16 -1.60 10.58 15.89
C PRO A 16 -2.15 9.16 16.09
N ALA A 17 -2.09 8.36 15.04
CA ALA A 17 -2.36 6.93 15.09
C ALA A 17 -1.08 6.17 14.79
N SER A 18 -0.88 5.05 15.47
CA SER A 18 0.18 4.11 15.12
C SER A 18 -0.46 2.91 14.42
N TYR A 19 0.03 2.60 13.24
CA TYR A 19 -0.35 1.43 12.46
C TYR A 19 0.83 0.46 12.39
N VAL A 20 0.57 -0.82 12.10
CA VAL A 20 1.63 -1.79 11.86
C VAL A 20 1.73 -2.01 10.36
N CYS A 21 2.94 -1.87 9.81
CA CYS A 21 3.20 -2.10 8.40
C CYS A 21 3.13 -3.61 8.11
N PRO A 22 2.30 -4.09 7.16
CA PRO A 22 2.15 -5.51 6.86
C PRO A 22 3.33 -6.12 6.08
N PHE A 23 4.35 -5.33 5.74
CA PHE A 23 5.52 -5.79 4.97
C PHE A 23 6.76 -6.01 5.84
N CYS A 24 6.95 -5.18 6.86
CA CYS A 24 8.12 -5.21 7.73
C CYS A 24 7.77 -5.43 9.21
N ASP A 25 6.48 -5.56 9.54
CA ASP A 25 5.94 -5.59 10.91
C ASP A 25 6.38 -4.40 11.79
N GLY A 26 6.94 -3.35 11.18
CA GLY A 26 7.37 -2.13 11.83
C GLY A 26 6.21 -1.23 12.20
N MET A 27 6.35 -0.52 13.32
CA MET A 27 5.39 0.49 13.73
C MET A 27 5.51 1.74 12.86
N LEU A 28 4.42 2.06 12.18
CA LEU A 28 4.23 3.23 11.33
C LEU A 28 3.44 4.27 12.11
N HIS A 29 3.98 5.50 12.21
CA HIS A 29 3.17 6.63 12.64
C HIS A 29 2.36 7.17 11.47
N ALA A 30 1.05 7.31 11.65
CA ALA A 30 0.16 7.88 10.66
C ALA A 30 0.49 9.34 10.32
N THR A 31 1.18 10.04 11.22
CA THR A 31 1.73 11.39 11.02
C THR A 31 2.93 11.41 10.06
N SER A 32 3.63 10.29 9.92
CA SER A 32 4.71 10.14 8.95
C SER A 32 4.14 9.86 7.55
N GLU A 33 4.94 10.18 6.54
CA GLU A 33 4.62 9.85 5.14
C GLU A 33 4.46 8.33 4.99
N HIS A 34 3.29 7.90 4.54
CA HIS A 34 2.99 6.50 4.33
C HIS A 34 2.24 6.27 3.03
N ALA A 35 2.16 5.01 2.63
CA ALA A 35 1.43 4.58 1.46
C ALA A 35 0.20 3.77 1.88
N LEU A 36 -0.94 4.13 1.32
CA LEU A 36 -2.16 3.35 1.34
C LEU A 36 -2.14 2.36 0.18
N VAL A 37 -2.28 1.09 0.51
CA VAL A 37 -2.38 -0.01 -0.44
C VAL A 37 -3.83 -0.52 -0.42
N ALA A 38 -4.60 -0.23 -1.47
CA ALA A 38 -5.98 -0.68 -1.60
C ALA A 38 -6.08 -1.80 -2.64
N PRO A 39 -6.56 -3.00 -2.28
CA PRO A 39 -6.78 -4.07 -3.24
C PRO A 39 -7.93 -3.71 -4.18
N GLU A 40 -7.71 -3.73 -5.49
CA GLU A 40 -8.71 -3.38 -6.52
C GLU A 40 -9.35 -2.00 -6.32
N GLY A 41 -8.61 -1.06 -5.72
CA GLY A 41 -9.14 0.26 -5.36
C GLY A 41 -10.13 0.25 -4.17
N ASP A 42 -10.33 -0.90 -3.53
CA ASP A 42 -11.25 -1.05 -2.41
C ASP A 42 -10.69 -0.36 -1.16
N VAL A 43 -11.22 0.82 -0.89
CA VAL A 43 -10.82 1.65 0.25
C VAL A 43 -11.19 1.04 1.59
N SER A 44 -12.11 0.06 1.64
CA SER A 44 -12.51 -0.61 2.88
C SER A 44 -11.46 -1.63 3.33
N LYS A 45 -10.70 -2.18 2.37
CA LYS A 45 -9.60 -3.13 2.63
C LYS A 45 -8.21 -2.50 2.51
N ARG A 46 -8.13 -1.17 2.53
CA ARG A 46 -6.86 -0.45 2.44
C ARG A 46 -5.94 -0.77 3.63
N ARG A 47 -4.67 -1.02 3.34
CA ARG A 47 -3.63 -1.25 4.33
C ARG A 47 -2.66 -0.09 4.34
N HIS A 48 -2.17 0.27 5.52
CA HIS A 48 -1.17 1.31 5.69
C HIS A 48 0.20 0.64 5.69
N ALA A 49 1.08 1.10 4.83
CA ALA A 49 2.42 0.57 4.69
C ALA A 49 3.43 1.71 4.53
N HIS A 50 4.69 1.46 4.88
CA HIS A 50 5.75 2.43 4.61
C HIS A 50 5.95 2.59 3.09
N PRO A 51 6.29 3.81 2.63
CA PRO A 51 6.54 4.05 1.22
C PRO A 51 7.73 3.22 0.73
N GLU A 52 8.76 3.05 1.55
CA GLU A 52 9.92 2.18 1.26
C GLU A 52 9.51 0.72 1.05
N CYS A 53 8.66 0.16 1.92
CA CYS A 53 8.20 -1.22 1.82
C CYS A 53 7.32 -1.44 0.58
N VAL A 54 6.52 -0.44 0.23
CA VAL A 54 5.71 -0.46 -1.00
C VAL A 54 6.60 -0.43 -2.24
N VAL A 55 7.63 0.41 -2.26
CA VAL A 55 8.60 0.45 -3.35
C VAL A 55 9.35 -0.88 -3.47
N ASP A 56 9.76 -1.47 -2.35
CA ASP A 56 10.44 -2.76 -2.30
C ASP A 56 9.56 -3.90 -2.81
N ALA A 57 8.33 -4.03 -2.28
CA ALA A 57 7.38 -5.03 -2.75
C ALA A 57 6.97 -4.83 -4.23
N ARG A 58 7.04 -3.60 -4.76
CA ARG A 58 6.89 -3.33 -6.19
C ARG A 58 8.08 -3.82 -6.99
N LYS A 59 9.31 -3.57 -6.52
CA LYS A 59 10.53 -4.11 -7.14
C LYS A 59 10.52 -5.64 -7.18
N HIS A 60 9.94 -6.28 -6.15
CA HIS A 60 9.74 -7.72 -6.11
C HIS A 60 8.56 -8.23 -6.96
N GLY A 61 7.84 -7.36 -7.68
CA GLY A 61 6.70 -7.74 -8.52
C GLY A 61 5.48 -8.25 -7.74
N ARG A 62 5.43 -8.03 -6.41
CA ARG A 62 4.32 -8.48 -5.56
C ARG A 62 3.15 -7.50 -5.59
N LEU A 63 3.39 -6.21 -5.86
CA LEU A 63 2.36 -5.17 -5.96
C LEU A 63 2.10 -4.77 -7.44
N THR A 64 1.37 -5.58 -8.19
CA THR A 64 0.88 -5.20 -9.53
C THR A 64 -0.13 -4.06 -9.41
N THR A 65 0.13 -2.93 -10.03
CA THR A 65 -0.81 -1.79 -10.07
C THR A 65 -1.87 -1.96 -11.15
N GLU A 66 -2.94 -1.19 -11.05
CA GLU A 66 -4.01 -1.17 -12.07
C GLU A 66 -3.45 -0.97 -13.48
N ASP A 67 -2.53 -0.02 -13.66
CA ASP A 67 -1.91 0.32 -14.94
C ASP A 67 -1.15 -0.89 -15.54
N GLU A 68 -0.30 -1.54 -14.74
CA GLU A 68 0.44 -2.76 -15.12
C GLU A 68 -0.49 -3.93 -15.42
N TRP A 69 -1.56 -4.09 -14.65
CA TRP A 69 -2.57 -5.13 -14.90
C TRP A 69 -3.34 -4.86 -16.19
N ARG A 70 -3.71 -3.61 -16.46
CA ARG A 70 -4.37 -3.18 -17.69
C ARG A 70 -3.45 -3.33 -18.90
N ALA A 71 -2.15 -3.02 -18.76
CA ALA A 71 -1.16 -3.15 -19.83
C ALA A 71 -0.87 -4.62 -20.21
N ARG A 72 -1.09 -5.56 -19.27
CA ARG A 72 -0.96 -7.01 -19.51
C ARG A 72 -2.19 -7.67 -20.13
N ARG A 73 -3.28 -6.94 -20.36
CA ARG A 73 -4.56 -7.45 -20.91
C ARG A 73 -4.77 -7.00 -22.35
#